data_AF-A0A1S4DXY7-F1
#
_entry.id   AF-A0A1S4DXY7-F1
#
_cell.length_a   1.000
_cell.length_b   1.000
_cell.length_c   1.000
_cell.angle_alpha   90.00
_cell.angle_beta   90.00
_cell.angle_gamma   90.00
#
_symmetry.space_group_name_H-M   'P 1'
#
loop_
_entity.id
_entity.type
_entity.pdbx_description
1 polymer ?
#
loop_
_entity_poly.entity_id
_entity_poly.type
_entity_poly.pdbx_seq_one_letter_code
_entity_poly.pdbx_strand_id
1 'polypeptide(L)'
;MLNLIVSDALKDLYVSIIRIRNAVKYVRSSPARLQIFKDFAKEDKMSTKNCLRMDVPTRWNSTFTMLDGAIKCQKTFERLEEHDPSYLPKDDIPTTEDWDNAKVFVKFLKTFSESLEAQ
;
A
#
# COMPACT_ATOMS: atom_id res chain seq x y z
N MET A 1 -12.26 20.83 19.12
CA MET A 1 -12.12 20.73 17.66
C MET A 1 -10.91 19.89 17.24
N LEU A 2 -9.70 20.16 17.74
CA LEU A 2 -8.48 19.43 17.33
C LEU A 2 -8.58 17.89 17.46
N ASN A 3 -9.12 17.37 18.57
CA ASN A 3 -9.25 15.93 18.80
C ASN A 3 -10.14 15.22 17.77
N LEU A 4 -11.17 15.90 17.25
CA LEU A 4 -12.05 15.34 16.23
C LEU A 4 -11.33 15.27 14.88
N ILE A 5 -10.65 16.34 14.50
CA ILE A 5 -9.87 16.41 13.26
C ILE A 5 -8.76 15.35 13.27
N VAL A 6 -8.03 15.23 14.37
CA VAL A 6 -6.99 14.18 14.53
C VAL A 6 -7.62 12.80 14.49
N SER A 7 -8.78 12.59 15.13
CA SER A 7 -9.47 11.31 15.08
C SER A 7 -9.92 10.94 13.67
N ASP A 8 -10.40 11.89 12.88
CA ASP A 8 -10.89 11.64 11.53
C ASP A 8 -9.72 11.38 10.57
N ALA A 9 -8.65 12.19 10.64
CA ALA A 9 -7.43 11.94 9.87
C ALA A 9 -6.82 10.54 10.14
N LEU A 10 -6.88 10.06 11.39
CA LEU A 10 -6.44 8.70 11.73
C LEU A 10 -7.36 7.62 11.16
N LYS A 11 -8.67 7.86 11.07
CA LYS A 11 -9.61 6.93 10.42
C LYS A 11 -9.34 6.89 8.92
N ASP A 12 -9.15 8.03 8.29
CA ASP A 12 -8.88 8.12 6.85
C ASP A 12 -7.59 7.37 6.49
N LEU A 13 -6.53 7.61 7.27
CA LEU A 13 -5.28 6.86 7.12
C LEU A 13 -5.50 5.34 7.31
N TYR A 14 -6.30 4.93 8.30
CA TYR A 14 -6.59 3.52 8.52
C TYR A 14 -7.33 2.89 7.34
N VAL A 15 -8.28 3.60 6.74
CA VAL A 15 -9.00 3.18 5.52
C VAL A 15 -8.01 3.03 4.35
N SER A 16 -7.13 4.01 4.14
CA SER A 16 -6.10 3.94 3.09
C SER A 16 -5.19 2.71 3.25
N ILE A 17 -4.77 2.42 4.48
CA ILE A 17 -3.96 1.23 4.79
C ILE A 17 -4.73 -0.06 4.48
N ILE A 18 -6.03 -0.13 4.78
CA ILE A 18 -6.86 -1.29 4.44
C ILE A 18 -6.95 -1.51 2.93
N ARG A 19 -7.27 -0.46 2.16
CA ARG A 19 -7.41 -0.55 0.71
C ARG A 19 -6.11 -1.01 0.04
N ILE A 20 -4.97 -0.41 0.40
CA ILE A 20 -3.67 -0.82 -0.12
C ILE A 20 -3.35 -2.26 0.28
N ARG A 21 -3.67 -2.67 1.51
CA ARG A 21 -3.51 -4.07 1.94
C ARG A 21 -4.37 -5.02 1.11
N ASN A 22 -5.60 -4.65 0.79
CA ASN A 22 -6.51 -5.46 -0.03
C ASN A 22 -5.99 -5.59 -1.47
N ALA A 23 -5.44 -4.53 -2.05
CA ALA A 23 -4.72 -4.58 -3.33
C ALA A 23 -3.55 -5.59 -3.30
N VAL A 24 -2.69 -5.53 -2.26
CA VAL A 24 -1.59 -6.49 -2.11
C VAL A 24 -2.12 -7.92 -1.94
N LYS A 25 -3.18 -8.12 -1.14
CA LYS A 25 -3.83 -9.43 -0.99
C LYS A 25 -4.38 -9.96 -2.31
N TYR A 26 -5.00 -9.10 -3.13
CA TYR A 26 -5.55 -9.49 -4.42
C TYR A 26 -4.47 -10.08 -5.31
N VAL A 27 -3.37 -9.36 -5.51
CA VAL A 27 -2.26 -9.83 -6.35
C VAL A 27 -1.70 -11.16 -5.85
N ARG A 28 -1.63 -11.35 -4.53
CA ARG A 28 -1.11 -12.57 -3.90
C ARG A 28 -2.10 -13.73 -3.86
N SER A 29 -3.37 -13.49 -4.12
CA SER A 29 -4.43 -14.50 -3.93
C SER A 29 -4.36 -15.66 -4.91
N SER A 30 -3.69 -15.49 -6.05
CA SER A 30 -3.42 -16.60 -6.99
C SER A 30 -2.10 -16.41 -7.74
N PRO A 31 -1.45 -17.50 -8.18
CA PRO A 31 -0.26 -17.43 -9.02
C PRO A 31 -0.50 -16.68 -10.34
N ALA A 32 -1.69 -16.81 -10.93
CA ALA A 32 -2.05 -16.14 -12.18
C ALA A 32 -2.08 -14.60 -12.01
N ARG A 33 -2.74 -14.11 -10.95
CA ARG A 33 -2.77 -12.66 -10.63
C ARG A 33 -1.38 -12.12 -10.34
N LEU A 34 -0.57 -12.87 -9.60
CA LEU A 34 0.82 -12.52 -9.33
C LEU A 34 1.65 -12.44 -10.61
N GLN A 35 1.42 -13.35 -11.57
CA GLN A 35 2.15 -13.36 -12.83
C GLN A 35 1.80 -12.13 -13.68
N ILE A 36 0.51 -11.82 -13.84
CA ILE A 36 0.06 -10.63 -14.57
C ILE A 36 0.69 -9.36 -13.98
N PHE A 37 0.68 -9.23 -12.65
CA PHE A 37 1.31 -8.08 -11.98
C PHE A 37 2.82 -7.98 -12.25
N LYS A 38 3.54 -9.12 -12.28
CA LYS A 38 4.97 -9.15 -12.61
C LYS A 38 5.23 -8.78 -14.07
N ASP A 39 4.35 -9.18 -14.98
CA ASP A 39 4.46 -8.86 -16.40
C ASP A 39 4.30 -7.34 -16.61
N PHE A 40 3.30 -6.71 -16.00
CA PHE A 40 3.14 -5.26 -16.01
C PHE A 40 4.34 -4.54 -15.38
N ALA A 41 4.80 -4.98 -14.22
CA ALA A 41 5.98 -4.36 -13.59
C ALA A 41 7.24 -4.47 -14.45
N LYS A 42 7.41 -5.58 -15.19
CA LYS A 42 8.54 -5.79 -16.10
C LYS A 42 8.48 -4.84 -17.29
N GLU A 43 7.29 -4.65 -17.87
CA GLU A 43 7.08 -3.67 -18.96
C GLU A 43 7.41 -2.25 -18.51
N ASP A 44 7.06 -1.90 -17.27
CA ASP A 44 7.36 -0.60 -16.65
C ASP A 44 8.81 -0.48 -16.15
N LYS A 45 9.65 -1.49 -16.38
CA LYS A 45 11.05 -1.59 -15.88
C LYS A 45 11.15 -1.43 -14.36
N MET A 46 10.11 -1.83 -13.63
CA MET A 46 10.05 -1.78 -12.17
C MET A 46 10.36 -3.14 -11.54
N SER A 47 11.01 -3.10 -10.38
CA SER A 47 11.29 -4.31 -9.59
C SER A 47 10.16 -4.59 -8.60
N THR A 48 9.59 -5.79 -8.65
CA THR A 48 8.52 -6.22 -7.72
C THR A 48 9.04 -6.81 -6.41
N LYS A 49 10.37 -6.90 -6.23
CA LYS A 49 11.02 -7.72 -5.18
C LYS A 49 10.50 -7.44 -3.76
N ASN A 50 9.98 -6.24 -3.49
CA ASN A 50 9.41 -5.86 -2.19
C ASN A 50 7.98 -5.31 -2.25
N CYS A 51 7.35 -5.24 -3.43
CA CYS A 51 6.05 -4.56 -3.58
C CYS A 51 4.88 -5.31 -2.94
N LEU A 52 5.03 -6.61 -2.75
CA LEU A 52 3.94 -7.51 -2.37
C LEU A 52 4.16 -8.14 -0.99
N ARG A 53 4.90 -7.48 -0.10
CA ARG A 53 5.09 -7.96 1.27
C ARG A 53 3.82 -7.72 2.08
N MET A 54 3.26 -8.76 2.70
CA MET A 54 2.12 -8.60 3.60
C MET A 54 2.57 -8.15 4.99
N ASP A 55 1.75 -7.31 5.62
CA ASP A 55 1.93 -6.92 7.01
C ASP A 55 1.30 -7.90 8.00
N VAL A 56 1.60 -7.65 9.27
CA VAL A 56 0.87 -8.14 10.43
C VAL A 56 0.13 -6.92 10.99
N PRO A 57 -1.22 -6.83 10.84
CA PRO A 57 -1.97 -5.61 11.14
C PRO A 57 -1.81 -5.03 12.55
N THR A 58 -1.37 -5.84 13.51
CA THR A 58 -1.11 -5.43 14.90
C THR A 58 0.31 -4.87 15.12
N ARG A 59 1.17 -4.84 14.09
CA ARG A 59 2.58 -4.43 14.18
C ARG A 59 2.94 -3.37 13.14
N TRP A 60 3.07 -2.12 13.58
CA TRP A 60 3.34 -0.98 12.72
C TRP A 60 4.60 -1.13 11.84
N ASN A 61 5.66 -1.78 12.33
CA ASN A 61 6.88 -2.06 11.54
C ASN A 61 6.59 -2.89 10.28
N SER A 62 5.67 -3.86 10.39
CA SER A 62 5.28 -4.68 9.25
C SER A 62 4.36 -3.93 8.30
N THR A 63 3.45 -3.10 8.83
CA THR A 63 2.59 -2.21 8.03
C THR A 63 3.43 -1.20 7.26
N PHE A 64 4.43 -0.59 7.92
CA PHE A 64 5.42 0.27 7.29
C PHE A 64 6.09 -0.43 6.10
N THR A 65 6.60 -1.65 6.30
CA THR A 65 7.32 -2.34 5.24
C THR A 65 6.41 -2.76 4.08
N MET A 66 5.14 -3.12 4.36
CA MET A 66 4.14 -3.36 3.32
C MET A 66 3.88 -2.09 2.51
N LEU A 67 3.63 -0.96 3.17
CA LEU A 67 3.34 0.31 2.49
C LEU A 67 4.53 0.81 1.68
N ASP A 68 5.74 0.82 2.26
CA ASP A 68 6.98 1.24 1.57
C ASP A 68 7.26 0.38 0.32
N GLY A 69 6.89 -0.90 0.37
CA GLY A 69 6.90 -1.78 -0.80
C GLY A 69 5.82 -1.42 -1.81
N ALA A 70 4.56 -1.40 -1.39
CA ALA A 70 3.40 -1.23 -2.27
C ALA A 70 3.43 0.11 -3.03
N ILE A 71 3.82 1.20 -2.36
CA ILE A 71 3.93 2.54 -2.96
C ILE A 71 4.87 2.53 -4.17
N LYS A 72 5.96 1.75 -4.14
CA LYS A 72 6.91 1.67 -5.27
C LYS A 72 6.29 1.04 -6.53
N CYS A 73 5.21 0.29 -6.37
CA CYS A 73 4.48 -0.33 -7.47
C CYS A 73 3.07 0.25 -7.67
N GLN A 74 2.78 1.47 -7.17
CA GLN A 74 1.47 2.13 -7.31
C GLN A 74 0.94 2.04 -8.76
N LYS A 75 1.75 2.46 -9.74
CA LYS A 75 1.37 2.43 -11.17
C LYS A 75 0.99 1.04 -11.68
N THR A 76 1.66 0.00 -11.18
CA THR A 76 1.36 -1.38 -11.56
C THR A 76 0.03 -1.85 -10.96
N PHE A 77 -0.33 -1.38 -9.76
CA PHE A 77 -1.65 -1.64 -9.18
C PHE A 77 -2.76 -0.92 -9.97
N GLU A 78 -2.55 0.34 -10.35
CA GLU A 78 -3.49 1.12 -11.18
C GLU A 78 -3.72 0.44 -12.53
N ARG A 79 -2.65 -0.03 -13.19
CA ARG A 79 -2.76 -0.78 -14.45
C ARG A 79 -3.50 -2.11 -14.30
N LEU A 80 -3.32 -2.78 -13.15
CA LEU A 80 -4.02 -4.03 -12.87
C LEU A 80 -5.53 -3.80 -12.69
N GLU A 81 -5.92 -2.69 -12.07
CA GLU A 81 -7.32 -2.25 -11.96
C GLU A 81 -7.94 -2.03 -13.35
N GLU A 82 -7.25 -1.32 -14.24
CA GLU A 82 -7.72 -1.07 -15.61
C GLU A 82 -7.87 -2.36 -16.43
N HIS A 83 -7.02 -3.35 -16.17
CA HIS A 83 -6.99 -4.61 -16.92
C HIS A 83 -7.99 -5.65 -16.42
N ASP A 84 -8.22 -5.73 -15.11
CA ASP A 84 -9.01 -6.81 -14.49
C ASP A 84 -10.34 -6.28 -13.91
N PRO A 85 -11.47 -6.51 -14.59
CA PRO A 85 -12.79 -6.11 -14.10
C PRO A 85 -13.18 -6.73 -12.74
N SER A 86 -12.47 -7.77 -12.30
CA SER A 86 -12.69 -8.46 -11.03
C SER A 86 -11.70 -8.04 -9.93
N TYR A 87 -10.88 -7.01 -10.16
CA TYR A 87 -9.79 -6.60 -9.27
C TYR A 87 -10.23 -6.40 -7.82
N LEU A 88 -11.05 -5.40 -7.53
CA LEU A 88 -11.59 -5.13 -6.20
C LEU A 88 -12.97 -4.48 -6.32
N PRO A 89 -13.83 -4.58 -5.29
CA PRO A 89 -15.02 -3.73 -5.21
C PRO A 89 -14.62 -2.24 -5.31
N LYS A 90 -15.47 -1.42 -5.94
CA LYS A 90 -15.17 0.01 -6.18
C LYS A 90 -14.76 0.76 -4.91
N ASP A 91 -15.40 0.46 -3.78
CA ASP A 91 -15.12 1.13 -2.50
C ASP A 91 -13.82 0.65 -1.81
N ASP A 92 -13.20 -0.40 -2.33
CA ASP A 92 -11.98 -1.04 -1.82
C ASP A 92 -10.75 -0.77 -2.71
N ILE A 93 -10.95 -0.20 -3.89
CA ILE A 93 -9.87 0.21 -4.79
C ILE A 93 -9.10 1.38 -4.15
N PRO A 94 -7.76 1.30 -4.02
CA PRO A 94 -6.95 2.41 -3.53
C PRO A 94 -7.05 3.63 -4.45
N THR A 95 -7.49 4.75 -3.90
CA THR A 95 -7.55 6.04 -4.61
C THR A 95 -6.20 6.75 -4.58
N THR A 96 -6.05 7.82 -5.37
CA THR A 96 -4.85 8.70 -5.31
C THR A 96 -4.59 9.21 -3.90
N GLU A 97 -5.63 9.60 -3.18
CA GLU A 97 -5.54 10.06 -1.79
C GLU A 97 -5.01 8.96 -0.86
N ASP A 98 -5.43 7.71 -1.06
CA ASP A 98 -4.94 6.58 -0.26
C ASP A 98 -3.43 6.39 -0.41
N TRP A 99 -2.92 6.52 -1.64
CA TRP A 99 -1.49 6.44 -1.91
C TRP A 99 -0.71 7.62 -1.31
N ASP A 100 -1.27 8.82 -1.35
CA ASP A 100 -0.63 10.01 -0.80
C ASP A 100 -0.61 10.00 0.73
N ASN A 101 -1.70 9.57 1.36
CA ASN A 101 -1.76 9.31 2.80
C ASN A 101 -0.71 8.28 3.23
N ALA A 102 -0.57 7.18 2.48
CA ALA A 102 0.44 6.16 2.73
C ALA A 102 1.88 6.71 2.59
N LYS A 103 2.16 7.56 1.59
CA LYS A 103 3.47 8.21 1.42
C LYS A 103 3.80 9.13 2.60
N VAL A 104 2.84 9.94 3.04
CA VAL A 104 3.01 10.83 4.20
C VAL A 104 3.28 10.01 5.46
N PHE A 105 2.51 8.93 5.68
CA PHE A 105 2.68 8.08 6.84
C PHE A 105 4.00 7.31 6.84
N VAL A 106 4.42 6.74 5.70
CA VAL A 106 5.72 6.09 5.55
C VAL A 106 6.86 7.09 5.79
N LYS A 107 6.75 8.33 5.30
CA LYS A 107 7.73 9.38 5.57
C LYS A 107 7.80 9.73 7.05
N PHE A 108 6.64 9.89 7.70
CA PHE A 108 6.54 10.13 9.14
C PHE A 108 7.25 9.01 9.92
N LEU A 109 6.91 7.74 9.65
CA LEU A 109 7.51 6.59 10.32
C LEU A 109 9.02 6.47 10.10
N LYS A 110 9.55 6.83 8.92
CA LYS A 110 11.00 6.87 8.66
C LYS A 110 11.72 7.84 9.59
N THR A 111 11.13 9.01 9.82
CA THR A 111 11.68 10.01 10.74
C THR A 111 11.80 9.46 12.17
N PHE A 112 10.87 8.60 12.61
CA PHE A 112 10.96 7.95 13.92
C PHE A 112 11.92 6.76 13.95
N SER A 113 12.01 5.96 12.87
CA SER A 113 12.92 4.82 12.82
C SER A 113 14.39 5.26 12.82
N GLU A 114 14.73 6.32 12.08
CA GLU A 114 16.08 6.90 12.08
C GLU A 114 16.47 7.49 13.44
N SER A 115 15.48 7.94 14.21
CA SER A 115 15.69 8.46 15.58
C SER A 115 15.89 7.36 16.62
N LEU A 116 15.43 6.12 16.36
CA LEU A 116 15.57 4.98 17.28
C LEU A 116 16.88 4.21 17.10
N GLU A 117 17.52 4.31 15.94
CA GLU A 117 18.82 3.69 15.64
C GLU A 117 20.01 4.58 16.07
N ALA A 118 19.74 5.80 16.56
CA ALA A 118 20.73 6.78 17.01
C ALA A 118 20.97 6.78 18.55
N GLN A 119 20.50 5.74 19.27
CA GLN A 119 20.73 5.54 20.71
C GLN A 119 21.34 4.18 21.01
#